data_AF-A0A2H0S8T3-F1
#
_entry.id   AF-A0A2H0S8T3-F1
#
_cell.length_a   1.000
_cell.length_b   1.000
_cell.length_c   1.000
_cell.angle_alpha   90.00
_cell.angle_beta   90.00
_cell.angle_gamma   90.00
#
_symmetry.space_group_name_H-M   'P 1'
#
loop_
_entity.id
_entity.type
_entity.pdbx_description
1 polymer ?
#
loop_
_entity_poly.entity_id
_entity_poly.type
_entity_poly.pdbx_seq_one_letter_code
_entity_poly.pdbx_strand_id
1 'polypeptide(L)'
;MSDENSQAQGGQQSSIVNDVVVDKNKTAEQYILDVEDKYIVPPLIREKFSDLIKLIYETESMDKEEREYWLQIMPIMSEDQIVKFREILVTEKDQLAALDQKYATDMAAINKKQNSELDEEEMKKKLKVIKDQEVSSEAAEKLEEEKLLKELETL
;
A
#
# COMPACT_ATOMS: atom_id res chain seq x y z
N MET A 1 -7.24 -53.09 1.24
CA MET A 1 -6.18 -52.46 2.04
C MET A 1 -5.80 -51.21 1.27
N SER A 2 -6.53 -50.09 1.44
CA SER A 2 -6.40 -49.17 2.60
C SER A 2 -5.10 -48.36 2.44
N ASP A 3 -5.05 -47.04 2.27
CA ASP A 3 -5.98 -45.95 2.62
C ASP A 3 -5.70 -44.65 1.81
N GLU A 4 -6.74 -43.81 1.73
CA GLU A 4 -6.82 -42.32 1.79
C GLU A 4 -5.81 -41.44 1.02
N ASN A 5 -6.20 -40.60 0.04
CA ASN A 5 -7.07 -39.40 0.05
C ASN A 5 -6.58 -38.24 0.94
N SER A 6 -6.05 -37.16 0.33
CA SER A 6 -6.61 -35.79 0.48
C SER A 6 -5.78 -34.71 -0.24
N GLN A 7 -6.45 -34.07 -1.20
CA GLN A 7 -6.56 -32.61 -1.40
C GLN A 7 -5.34 -31.71 -1.14
N ALA A 8 -4.94 -30.94 -2.16
CA ALA A 8 -5.30 -29.51 -2.24
C ALA A 8 -4.94 -28.94 -3.62
N GLN A 9 -5.95 -28.37 -4.27
CA GLN A 9 -5.79 -27.43 -5.37
C GLN A 9 -5.07 -26.17 -4.87
N GLY A 10 -4.27 -25.57 -5.73
CA GLY A 10 -3.67 -24.26 -5.50
C GLY A 10 -2.96 -23.81 -6.76
N GLY A 11 -3.74 -23.35 -7.74
CA GLY A 11 -3.21 -22.81 -8.97
C GLY A 11 -2.27 -21.65 -8.68
N GLN A 12 -1.06 -21.73 -9.23
CA GLN A 12 -0.32 -20.54 -9.61
C GLN A 12 -0.16 -20.64 -11.12
N GLN A 13 -1.22 -20.23 -11.83
CA GLN A 13 -1.01 -19.59 -13.12
C GLN A 13 -0.18 -18.35 -12.82
N SER A 14 1.13 -18.47 -12.98
CA SER A 14 2.04 -17.35 -13.05
C SER A 14 1.68 -16.60 -14.33
N SER A 15 0.74 -15.66 -14.21
CA SER A 15 0.49 -14.65 -15.21
C SER A 15 1.80 -13.91 -15.41
N ILE A 16 2.49 -14.16 -16.52
CA ILE A 16 3.62 -13.33 -16.95
C ILE A 16 2.97 -12.02 -17.42
N VAL A 17 2.88 -11.04 -16.53
CA VAL A 17 2.37 -9.70 -16.85
C VAL A 17 3.58 -8.77 -16.88
N ASN A 18 4.02 -8.44 -18.10
CA ASN A 18 4.89 -7.33 -18.50
C ASN A 18 5.93 -6.82 -17.48
N ASP A 19 7.14 -7.39 -17.53
CA ASP A 19 8.33 -6.89 -16.82
C ASP A 19 8.81 -5.53 -17.41
N VAL A 20 8.19 -4.44 -16.97
CA VAL A 20 8.86 -3.13 -16.96
C VAL A 20 9.27 -2.81 -15.54
N VAL A 21 10.51 -3.17 -15.21
CA VAL A 21 11.13 -2.81 -13.94
C VAL A 21 11.61 -1.37 -14.04
N VAL A 22 10.85 -0.45 -13.44
CA VAL A 22 11.20 0.98 -13.34
C VAL A 22 12.29 1.15 -12.28
N ASP A 23 13.51 1.47 -12.73
CA ASP A 23 14.64 1.77 -11.85
C ASP A 23 14.88 3.28 -11.80
N LYS A 24 14.49 3.89 -10.67
CA LYS A 24 14.58 5.33 -10.43
C LYS A 24 16.02 5.88 -10.51
N ASN A 25 17.05 5.02 -10.48
CA ASN A 25 18.46 5.40 -10.59
C ASN A 25 19.01 5.34 -12.02
N LYS A 26 18.24 4.84 -13.00
CA LYS A 26 18.67 4.79 -14.40
C LYS A 26 18.69 6.19 -15.03
N THR A 27 19.78 6.46 -15.74
CA THR A 27 19.92 7.66 -16.56
C THR A 27 18.99 7.60 -17.77
N ALA A 28 18.61 8.75 -18.33
CA ALA A 28 17.76 8.80 -19.53
C ALA A 28 18.33 7.98 -20.69
N GLU A 29 19.67 7.93 -20.83
CA GLU A 29 20.37 7.13 -21.84
C GLU A 29 20.18 5.63 -21.64
N GLN A 30 20.18 5.13 -20.39
CA GLN A 30 19.94 3.72 -20.10
C GLN A 30 18.49 3.30 -20.38
N TYR A 31 17.52 4.19 -20.13
CA TYR A 31 16.13 3.96 -20.52
C TYR A 31 15.98 3.87 -22.04
N ILE A 32 16.70 4.71 -22.78
CA ILE A 32 16.67 4.66 -24.25
C ILE A 32 17.24 3.33 -24.74
N LEU A 33 18.34 2.84 -24.17
CA LEU A 33 18.91 1.53 -24.54
C LEU A 33 17.94 0.37 -24.24
N ASP A 34 17.29 0.38 -23.07
CA ASP A 34 16.31 -0.65 -22.69
C ASP A 34 15.08 -0.63 -23.61
N VAL A 35 14.63 0.56 -24.02
CA VAL A 35 13.52 0.72 -24.96
C VAL A 35 13.95 0.27 -26.36
N GLU A 36 15.16 0.57 -26.80
CA GLU A 36 15.67 0.20 -28.13
C GLU A 36 15.93 -1.30 -28.28
N ASP A 37 16.28 -1.99 -27.19
CA ASP A 37 16.36 -3.45 -27.18
C ASP A 37 14.98 -4.10 -27.35
N LYS A 38 13.92 -3.42 -26.89
CA LYS A 38 12.55 -3.96 -26.84
C LYS A 38 11.63 -3.47 -27.96
N TYR A 39 11.90 -2.31 -28.54
CA TYR A 39 10.98 -1.57 -29.42
C TYR A 39 11.70 -0.87 -30.56
N ILE A 40 10.99 -0.68 -31.67
CA ILE A 40 11.48 0.10 -32.81
C ILE A 40 11.27 1.60 -32.52
N VAL A 41 12.33 2.30 -32.13
CA VAL A 41 12.30 3.74 -31.85
C VAL A 41 12.76 4.56 -33.05
N PRO A 42 11.92 5.46 -33.60
CA PRO A 42 12.34 6.35 -34.68
C PRO A 42 13.44 7.34 -34.23
N PRO A 43 14.47 7.64 -35.06
CA PRO A 43 15.56 8.53 -34.68
C PRO A 43 15.12 9.93 -34.24
N LEU A 44 14.07 10.46 -34.88
CA LEU A 44 13.50 11.78 -34.56
C LEU A 44 12.97 11.84 -33.12
N ILE A 45 12.45 10.73 -32.61
CA ILE A 45 11.89 10.64 -31.26
C ILE A 45 13.00 10.55 -30.23
N ARG A 46 14.06 9.79 -30.51
CA ARG A 46 15.26 9.69 -29.68
C ARG A 46 15.86 11.06 -29.37
N GLU A 47 15.99 11.89 -30.40
CA GLU A 47 16.65 13.19 -30.28
C GLU A 47 15.75 14.28 -29.69
N LYS A 48 14.46 14.30 -30.03
CA LYS A 48 13.55 15.39 -29.63
C LYS A 48 12.75 15.13 -28.37
N PHE A 49 12.49 13.86 -28.04
CA PHE A 49 11.50 13.48 -27.02
C PHE A 49 12.03 12.39 -26.07
N SER A 50 13.30 12.48 -25.69
CA SER A 50 13.97 11.51 -24.80
C SER A 50 13.31 11.36 -23.43
N ASP A 51 12.73 12.46 -22.92
CA ASP A 51 11.98 12.49 -21.68
C ASP A 51 10.61 11.80 -21.78
N LEU A 52 9.95 11.92 -22.94
CA LEU A 52 8.68 11.28 -23.21
C LEU A 52 8.83 9.77 -23.44
N ILE A 53 9.93 9.32 -24.04
CA ILE A 53 10.27 7.89 -24.13
C ILE A 53 10.32 7.27 -22.74
N LYS A 54 10.95 7.96 -21.78
CA LYS A 54 11.00 7.51 -20.39
C LYS A 54 9.59 7.41 -19.80
N LEU A 55 8.73 8.41 -20.00
CA LEU A 55 7.35 8.36 -19.51
C LEU A 55 6.55 7.20 -20.10
N ILE A 56 6.62 6.98 -21.41
CA ILE A 56 5.94 5.86 -22.09
C ILE A 56 6.42 4.51 -21.55
N TYR A 57 7.72 4.38 -21.29
CA TYR A 57 8.27 3.16 -20.72
C TYR A 57 7.82 2.96 -19.26
N GLU A 58 7.86 4.00 -18.44
CA GLU A 58 7.47 3.93 -17.02
C GLU A 58 5.96 3.78 -16.78
N THR A 59 5.11 4.17 -17.75
CA THR A 59 3.65 4.09 -17.60
C THR A 59 3.20 2.63 -17.48
N GLU A 60 2.45 2.34 -16.42
CA GLU A 60 1.89 1.02 -16.14
C GLU A 60 0.58 0.76 -16.91
N SER A 61 -0.12 1.81 -17.37
CA SER A 61 -1.37 1.67 -18.14
C SER A 61 -1.18 1.21 -19.59
N MET A 62 0.05 0.96 -20.06
CA MET A 62 0.32 0.55 -21.44
C MET A 62 0.94 -0.84 -21.51
N ASP A 63 0.45 -1.65 -22.45
CA ASP A 63 1.08 -2.92 -22.79
C ASP A 63 2.26 -2.74 -23.77
N LYS A 64 2.90 -3.86 -24.14
CA LYS A 64 4.05 -3.82 -25.05
C LYS A 64 3.67 -3.27 -26.43
N GLU A 65 2.54 -3.70 -26.99
CA GLU A 65 2.11 -3.34 -28.34
C GLU A 65 1.70 -1.86 -28.40
N GLU A 66 0.99 -1.38 -27.37
CA GLU A 66 0.59 0.02 -27.23
C GLU A 66 1.80 0.95 -27.12
N ARG A 67 2.83 0.59 -26.34
CA ARG A 67 4.07 1.38 -26.26
C ARG A 67 4.74 1.50 -27.62
N GLU A 68 4.85 0.40 -28.37
CA GLU A 68 5.43 0.41 -29.71
C GLU A 68 4.60 1.28 -30.67
N TYR A 69 3.28 1.15 -30.63
CA TYR A 69 2.35 1.95 -31.43
C TYR A 69 2.50 3.45 -31.16
N TRP A 70 2.56 3.85 -29.89
CA TRP A 70 2.77 5.25 -29.53
C TRP A 70 4.11 5.77 -30.02
N LEU A 71 5.20 5.00 -29.87
CA LEU A 71 6.53 5.37 -30.37
C LEU A 71 6.57 5.57 -31.89
N GLN A 72 5.79 4.80 -32.64
CA GLN A 72 5.68 4.91 -34.09
C GLN A 72 4.80 6.08 -34.55
N ILE A 73 3.80 6.49 -33.76
CA ILE A 73 2.87 7.57 -34.10
C ILE A 73 3.34 8.94 -33.63
N MET A 74 4.14 9.03 -32.58
CA MET A 74 4.68 10.32 -32.14
C MET A 74 5.33 11.18 -33.25
N PRO A 75 6.08 10.63 -34.23
CA PRO A 75 6.66 11.42 -35.32
C PRO A 75 5.63 12.11 -36.22
N ILE A 76 4.41 11.60 -36.28
CA ILE A 76 3.32 12.11 -37.13
C ILE A 76 2.31 12.97 -36.37
N MET A 77 2.42 13.04 -35.03
CA MET A 77 1.57 13.89 -34.21
C MET A 77 1.97 15.36 -34.31
N SER A 78 1.00 16.26 -34.14
CA SER A 78 1.29 17.68 -33.98
C SER A 78 1.88 17.99 -32.61
N GLU A 79 2.56 19.13 -32.48
CA GLU A 79 3.14 19.57 -31.21
C GLU A 79 2.09 19.67 -30.09
N ASP A 80 0.90 20.20 -30.38
CA ASP A 80 -0.22 20.28 -29.42
C ASP A 80 -0.69 18.90 -28.95
N GLN A 81 -0.67 17.90 -29.84
CA GLN A 81 -1.04 16.53 -29.48
C GLN A 81 0.02 15.89 -28.59
N ILE A 82 1.30 16.14 -28.85
CA ILE A 82 2.41 15.67 -28.04
C ILE A 82 2.35 16.29 -26.64
N VAL A 83 2.03 17.58 -26.53
CA VAL A 83 1.84 18.27 -25.24
C VAL A 83 0.70 17.64 -24.45
N LYS A 84 -0.47 17.44 -25.06
CA LYS A 84 -1.60 16.77 -24.40
C LYS A 84 -1.28 15.34 -23.99
N PHE A 85 -0.59 14.59 -24.84
CA PHE A 85 -0.18 13.22 -24.53
C PHE A 85 0.75 13.19 -23.33
N ARG A 86 1.75 14.09 -23.29
CA ARG A 86 2.62 14.26 -22.13
C ARG A 86 1.84 14.62 -20.85
N GLU A 87 0.89 15.56 -20.93
CA GLU A 87 0.07 15.95 -19.79
C GLU A 87 -0.74 14.77 -19.23
N ILE A 88 -1.29 13.92 -20.11
CA ILE A 88 -2.01 12.70 -19.70
C ILE A 88 -1.07 11.77 -18.92
N LEU A 89 0.10 11.46 -19.46
CA LEU A 89 1.06 10.55 -18.81
C LEU A 89 1.57 11.10 -17.46
N VAL A 90 1.83 12.40 -17.38
CA VAL A 90 2.24 13.04 -16.11
C VAL A 90 1.10 12.99 -15.09
N THR A 91 -0.12 13.30 -15.50
CA THR A 91 -1.29 13.28 -14.61
C THR A 91 -1.54 11.87 -14.08
N GLU A 92 -1.43 10.85 -14.93
CA GLU A 92 -1.57 9.45 -14.53
C GLU A 92 -0.53 9.06 -13.49
N LYS A 93 0.74 9.40 -13.73
CA LYS A 93 1.83 9.17 -12.78
C LYS A 93 1.60 9.86 -11.43
N ASP A 94 1.13 11.11 -11.46
CA ASP A 94 0.84 11.86 -10.24
C ASP A 94 -0.36 11.27 -9.48
N GLN A 95 -1.38 10.80 -10.19
CA GLN A 95 -2.54 10.12 -9.60
C GLN A 95 -2.14 8.78 -8.94
N LEU A 96 -1.29 7.99 -9.59
CA LEU A 96 -0.76 6.75 -9.02
C LEU A 96 0.11 7.04 -7.78
N ALA A 97 0.99 8.04 -7.85
CA ALA A 97 1.81 8.44 -6.71
C ALA A 97 0.96 8.96 -5.53
N ALA A 98 -0.12 9.70 -5.80
CA ALA A 98 -1.05 10.15 -4.78
C ALA A 98 -1.81 8.98 -4.14
N LEU A 99 -2.19 7.98 -4.95
CA LEU A 99 -2.84 6.78 -4.46
C LEU A 99 -1.91 5.96 -3.56
N ASP A 100 -0.65 5.77 -3.97
CA ASP A 100 0.38 5.12 -3.16
C ASP A 100 0.60 5.83 -1.82
N GLN A 101 0.69 7.16 -1.84
CA GLN A 101 0.83 7.95 -0.62
C GLN A 101 -0.37 7.78 0.31
N LYS A 102 -1.58 7.74 -0.26
CA LYS A 102 -2.81 7.51 0.50
C LYS A 102 -2.80 6.12 1.13
N TYR A 103 -2.47 5.08 0.37
CA TYR A 103 -2.34 3.72 0.90
C TYR A 103 -1.28 3.61 1.99
N ALA A 104 -0.10 4.22 1.80
CA ALA A 104 0.95 4.23 2.81
C ALA A 104 0.49 4.92 4.11
N THR A 105 -0.26 6.02 3.99
CA THR A 105 -0.84 6.74 5.12
C THR A 105 -1.90 5.91 5.84
N ASP A 106 -2.81 5.29 5.10
CA ASP A 106 -3.87 4.43 5.64
C ASP A 106 -3.26 3.22 6.39
N MET A 107 -2.23 2.59 5.82
CA MET A 107 -1.50 1.50 6.49
C MET A 107 -0.79 1.96 7.76
N ALA A 108 -0.13 3.14 7.73
CA ALA A 108 0.50 3.69 8.91
C ALA A 108 -0.52 4.01 10.03
N ALA A 109 -1.71 4.49 9.66
CA ALA A 109 -2.79 4.75 10.60
C ALA A 109 -3.32 3.46 11.24
N ILE A 110 -3.50 2.39 10.46
CA ILE A 110 -3.92 1.07 10.98
C ILE A 110 -2.88 0.52 11.94
N ASN A 111 -1.60 0.50 11.56
CA ASN A 111 -0.51 0.03 12.42
C ASN A 111 -0.43 0.82 13.73
N LYS A 112 -0.59 2.15 13.66
CA LYS A 112 -0.62 3.01 14.85
C LYS A 112 -1.80 2.67 15.77
N LYS A 113 -3.00 2.47 15.20
CA LYS A 113 -4.20 2.11 15.97
C LYS A 113 -4.05 0.76 16.65
N GLN A 114 -3.56 -0.27 15.94
CA GLN A 114 -3.32 -1.59 16.52
C GLN A 114 -2.27 -1.54 17.65
N ASN A 115 -1.17 -0.81 17.47
CA ASN A 115 -0.15 -0.67 18.51
C ASN A 115 -0.68 0.08 19.74
N SER A 116 -1.57 1.07 19.57
CA SER A 116 -2.19 1.76 20.70
C SER A 116 -3.22 0.91 21.45
N GLU A 117 -3.96 0.04 20.76
CA GLU A 117 -4.92 -0.88 21.41
C GLU A 117 -4.19 -1.99 22.19
N LEU A 118 -2.97 -2.33 21.79
CA LEU A 118 -2.12 -3.32 22.45
C LEU A 118 -1.13 -2.70 23.44
N ASP A 119 -1.29 -1.42 23.80
CA ASP A 119 -0.38 -0.76 24.73
C ASP A 119 -0.44 -1.43 26.12
N GLU A 120 0.52 -2.32 26.36
CA GLU A 120 0.60 -3.15 27.57
C GLU A 120 0.65 -2.29 28.85
N GLU A 121 1.19 -1.08 28.77
CA GLU A 121 1.26 -0.18 29.91
C GLU A 121 -0.12 0.37 30.28
N GLU A 122 -0.96 0.69 29.29
CA GLU A 122 -2.33 1.15 29.53
C GLU A 122 -3.19 0.01 30.08
N MET A 123 -3.04 -1.21 29.55
CA MET A 123 -3.72 -2.39 30.08
C MET A 123 -3.31 -2.72 31.52
N LYS A 124 -2.01 -2.67 31.83
CA LYS A 124 -1.50 -2.87 33.20
C LYS A 124 -2.03 -1.82 34.16
N LYS A 125 -2.12 -0.55 33.74
CA LYS A 125 -2.73 0.52 34.54
C LYS A 125 -4.21 0.26 34.80
N LYS A 126 -4.99 -0.11 33.77
CA LYS A 126 -6.42 -0.45 33.93
C LYS A 126 -6.63 -1.62 34.88
N LEU A 127 -5.85 -2.68 34.75
CA LEU A 127 -5.89 -3.84 35.66
C LEU A 127 -5.59 -3.44 37.12
N LYS A 128 -4.59 -2.57 37.33
CA LYS A 128 -4.25 -2.09 38.66
C LYS A 128 -5.37 -1.26 39.27
N VAL A 129 -5.97 -0.35 38.50
CA VAL A 129 -7.11 0.47 38.95
C VAL A 129 -8.28 -0.42 39.34
N ILE A 130 -8.63 -1.42 38.53
CA ILE A 130 -9.71 -2.37 38.85
C ILE A 130 -9.42 -3.10 40.16
N LYS A 131 -8.19 -3.60 40.33
CA LYS A 131 -7.80 -4.32 41.55
C LYS A 131 -7.86 -3.44 42.80
N ASP A 132 -7.37 -2.21 42.70
CA ASP A 132 -7.39 -1.25 43.82
C ASP A 132 -8.85 -0.87 44.16
N GLN A 133 -9.72 -0.76 43.15
CA GLN A 133 -11.15 -0.50 43.33
C GLN A 133 -11.87 -1.68 43.99
N GLU A 134 -11.59 -2.92 43.58
CA GLU A 134 -12.16 -4.14 44.17
C GLU A 134 -11.80 -4.26 45.65
N VAL A 135 -10.52 -4.07 46.00
CA VAL A 135 -10.07 -4.10 47.40
C VAL A 135 -10.74 -3.01 48.23
N SER A 136 -10.90 -1.81 47.66
CA SER A 136 -11.60 -0.72 48.35
C SER A 136 -13.09 -1.01 48.53
N SER A 137 -13.74 -1.63 47.55
CA SER A 137 -15.16 -1.97 47.62
C SER A 137 -15.40 -3.09 48.64
N GLU A 138 -14.57 -4.13 48.63
CA GLU A 138 -14.63 -5.25 49.58
C GLU A 138 -14.40 -4.78 51.03
N ALA A 139 -13.44 -3.86 51.23
CA ALA A 139 -13.22 -3.25 52.55
C ALA A 139 -14.42 -2.39 53.01
N ALA A 140 -15.05 -1.65 52.10
CA ALA A 140 -16.23 -0.84 52.41
C ALA A 140 -17.44 -1.73 52.73
N GLU A 141 -17.69 -2.76 51.93
CA GLU A 141 -18.75 -3.75 52.15
C GLU A 141 -18.59 -4.45 53.50
N LYS A 142 -17.38 -4.90 53.84
CA LYS A 142 -17.11 -5.53 55.14
C LYS A 142 -17.37 -4.61 56.33
N LEU A 143 -17.02 -3.33 56.20
CA LEU A 143 -17.23 -2.34 57.25
C LEU A 143 -18.73 -2.01 57.43
N GLU A 144 -19.48 -2.01 56.33
CA GLU A 144 -20.93 -1.85 56.32
C GLU A 144 -21.63 -3.09 56.92
N GLU A 145 -21.19 -4.30 56.58
CA GLU A 145 -21.65 -5.56 57.19
C GLU A 145 -21.44 -5.58 58.70
N GLU A 146 -20.25 -5.23 59.18
CA GLU A 146 -19.96 -5.15 60.62
C GLU A 146 -20.85 -4.14 61.34
N LYS A 147 -21.19 -3.03 60.68
CA LYS A 147 -22.08 -2.01 61.24
C LYS A 147 -23.53 -2.53 61.33
N LEU A 148 -24.01 -3.18 60.29
CA LEU A 148 -25.35 -3.81 60.28
C LEU A 148 -25.47 -4.90 61.35
N LEU A 149 -24.43 -5.73 61.52
CA LEU A 149 -24.39 -6.75 62.56
C LEU A 149 -24.50 -6.16 63.97
N LYS A 150 -23.76 -5.08 64.26
CA LYS A 150 -23.84 -4.40 65.56
C LYS A 150 -25.22 -3.80 65.81
N GLU A 151 -25.87 -3.24 64.78
CA GLU A 151 -27.21 -2.68 64.91
C GLU A 151 -28.25 -3.77 65.23
N LEU A 152 -28.12 -4.95 64.62
CA LEU A 152 -28.97 -6.11 64.89
C LEU A 152 -28.75 -6.72 66.28
N GLU A 153 -27.52 -6.70 66.83
CA GLU A 153 -27.25 -7.18 68.20
C GLU A 153 -27.82 -6.26 69.29
N THR A 154 -28.09 -5.00 68.96
CA THR A 154 -28.67 -4.02 69.91
C THR A 154 -30.20 -3.97 69.93
N LEU A 155 -30.86 -4.79 69.10
CA LEU A 155 -32.33 -4.95 69.01
C LEU A 155 -32.81 -6.15 69.84
#